data_AF-A0AAP0MYC1-F1
#
_entry.id   AF-A0AAP0MYC1-F1
#
_cell.length_a   1.000
_cell.length_b   1.000
_cell.length_c   1.000
_cell.angle_alpha   90.00
_cell.angle_beta   90.00
_cell.angle_gamma   90.00
#
_symmetry.space_group_name_H-M   'P 1'
#
loop_
_entity.id
_entity.type
_entity.pdbx_description
1 polymer ?
#
loop_
_entity_poly.entity_id
_entity_poly.type
_entity_poly.pdbx_seq_one_letter_code
_entity_poly.pdbx_strand_id
1 'polypeptide(L)'
;MGNVCHLFLTREKAYFLHNLLSAEGIQCVAQFHKETLFDDYRISSQNEDCIAFAVDISLLQCAVRSSVSSCSEIGAAGSAANRLQIKLVKKLPPNCTQAMPFLTFETKGYKSAVIQDVPISKPLSRAQGLELQTALDMAQDIPPILVQVPDFNQLQNFVDRMKHVGDLLNVSICKYGDLHLQISTTLITLGAEFRKLLVSGEKTVAPSEDQNLSAQTRSERAISRGDAQSVQVSVKHFSKSLQCYLAKPDCAFFGIAPQGACLTVIFQFFIPGTR
;
A
#
# COMPACT_ATOMS: atom_id res chain seq x y z
N MET A 1 4.99 -4.41 8.66
CA MET A 1 3.94 -5.30 8.11
C MET A 1 4.40 -6.74 8.31
N GLY A 2 3.58 -7.76 8.03
CA GLY A 2 4.05 -9.16 8.10
C GLY A 2 5.12 -9.45 7.05
N ASN A 3 5.81 -10.58 7.17
CA ASN A 3 7.00 -10.89 6.34
C ASN A 3 6.67 -11.50 4.97
N VAL A 4 5.40 -11.84 4.71
CA VAL A 4 4.98 -12.47 3.46
C VAL A 4 4.05 -11.54 2.69
N CYS A 5 4.26 -11.44 1.37
CA CYS A 5 3.32 -10.84 0.43
C CYS A 5 3.03 -11.79 -0.72
N HIS A 6 1.88 -11.61 -1.36
CA HIS A 6 1.57 -12.25 -2.63
C HIS A 6 1.95 -11.30 -3.77
N LEU A 7 2.78 -11.79 -4.69
CA LEU A 7 2.94 -11.14 -5.98
C LEU A 7 1.87 -11.70 -6.90
N PHE A 8 1.10 -10.80 -7.51
CA PHE A 8 0.10 -11.17 -8.49
C PHE A 8 0.40 -10.44 -9.80
N LEU A 9 0.77 -11.22 -10.81
CA LEU A 9 1.27 -10.75 -12.10
C LEU A 9 0.22 -11.03 -13.16
N THR A 10 -0.17 -10.00 -13.90
CA THR A 10 -1.10 -10.07 -15.03
C THR A 10 -0.46 -9.49 -16.28
N ARG A 11 -1.12 -9.60 -17.43
CA ARG A 11 -0.64 -9.02 -18.69
C ARG A 11 -0.44 -7.50 -18.66
N GLU A 12 -1.11 -6.80 -17.74
CA GLU A 12 -1.09 -5.33 -17.70
C GLU A 12 -0.46 -4.75 -16.44
N LYS A 13 -0.55 -5.48 -15.32
CA LYS A 13 -0.23 -4.95 -14.00
C LYS A 13 0.54 -5.98 -13.16
N ALA A 14 1.35 -5.46 -12.26
CA ALA A 14 1.94 -6.22 -11.17
C ALA A 14 1.41 -5.69 -9.84
N TYR A 15 0.95 -6.59 -8.99
CA TYR A 15 0.43 -6.26 -7.67
C TYR A 15 1.30 -6.90 -6.58
N PHE A 16 1.56 -6.15 -5.52
CA PHE A 16 2.08 -6.65 -4.26
C PHE A 16 0.96 -6.56 -3.23
N LEU A 17 0.52 -7.72 -2.77
CA LEU A 17 -0.67 -7.89 -1.95
C LEU A 17 -0.27 -8.40 -0.58
N HIS A 18 -0.50 -7.60 0.45
CA HIS A 18 -0.26 -8.01 1.83
C HIS A 18 -1.60 -8.18 2.55
N ASN A 19 -1.79 -9.37 3.13
CA ASN A 19 -2.88 -9.66 4.07
C ASN A 19 -4.31 -9.55 3.49
N LEU A 20 -4.49 -9.58 2.16
CA LEU A 20 -5.82 -9.45 1.51
C LEU A 20 -6.78 -10.62 1.82
N LEU A 21 -6.23 -11.82 2.01
CA LEU A 21 -7.01 -13.01 2.35
C LEU A 21 -7.25 -13.17 3.86
N SER A 22 -6.78 -12.20 4.67
CA SER A 22 -7.00 -12.18 6.11
C SER A 22 -8.10 -11.18 6.45
N ALA A 23 -8.96 -11.55 7.39
CA ALA A 23 -10.02 -10.69 7.91
C ALA A 23 -9.50 -9.63 8.90
N GLU A 24 -8.26 -9.75 9.37
CA GLU A 24 -7.73 -8.89 10.43
C GLU A 24 -6.42 -8.20 10.05
N GLY A 25 -6.26 -6.96 10.53
CA GLY A 25 -5.02 -6.20 10.42
C GLY A 25 -5.01 -5.22 9.25
N ILE A 26 -3.81 -4.86 8.81
CA ILE A 26 -3.62 -3.93 7.69
C ILE A 26 -3.62 -4.73 6.40
N GLN A 27 -4.50 -4.38 5.48
CA GLN A 27 -4.44 -4.84 4.10
C GLN A 27 -3.67 -3.81 3.27
N CYS A 28 -2.78 -4.26 2.38
CA CYS A 28 -2.02 -3.37 1.52
C CYS A 28 -2.03 -3.90 0.09
N VAL A 29 -2.37 -3.01 -0.85
CA VAL A 29 -2.35 -3.23 -2.28
C VAL A 29 -1.38 -2.21 -2.88
N ALA A 30 -0.22 -2.66 -3.35
CA ALA A 30 0.62 -1.83 -4.20
C ALA A 30 0.46 -2.28 -5.65
N GLN A 31 0.02 -1.38 -6.52
CA GLN A 31 -0.27 -1.64 -7.92
C GLN A 31 0.70 -0.86 -8.81
N PHE A 32 1.23 -1.55 -9.83
CA PHE A 32 2.07 -0.95 -10.85
C PHE A 32 1.59 -1.37 -12.23
N HIS A 33 1.57 -0.45 -13.19
CA HIS A 33 1.45 -0.80 -14.60
C HIS A 33 2.74 -1.49 -15.06
N LYS A 34 2.64 -2.51 -15.92
CA LYS A 34 3.82 -3.24 -16.41
C LYS A 34 4.86 -2.30 -17.04
N GLU A 35 4.39 -1.27 -17.74
CA GLU A 35 5.22 -0.33 -18.52
C GLU A 35 5.99 0.62 -17.61
N THR A 36 5.51 0.81 -16.38
CA THR A 36 6.23 1.54 -15.33
C THR A 36 7.40 0.74 -14.78
N LEU A 37 7.30 -0.58 -14.73
CA LEU A 37 8.30 -1.44 -14.10
C LEU A 37 9.27 -2.09 -15.08
N PHE A 38 8.81 -2.38 -16.30
CA PHE A 38 9.50 -3.26 -17.23
C PHE A 38 9.51 -2.68 -18.64
N ASP A 39 10.71 -2.57 -19.20
CA ASP A 39 10.92 -2.30 -20.61
C ASP A 39 10.54 -3.50 -21.52
N ASP A 40 10.61 -4.75 -21.01
CA ASP A 40 10.16 -5.98 -21.69
C ASP A 40 9.52 -6.88 -20.65
N TYR A 41 8.29 -7.32 -20.92
CA TYR A 41 7.48 -8.11 -20.01
C TYR A 41 6.77 -9.22 -20.77
N ARG A 42 7.02 -10.46 -20.36
CA ARG A 42 6.41 -11.65 -20.97
C ARG A 42 5.89 -12.56 -19.86
N ILE A 43 4.61 -12.87 -19.96
CA ILE A 43 3.92 -13.78 -19.05
C ILE A 43 3.12 -14.79 -19.87
N SER A 44 3.15 -16.05 -19.44
CA SER A 44 2.34 -17.12 -20.02
C SER A 44 1.92 -18.08 -18.91
N SER A 45 0.61 -18.34 -18.81
CA SER A 45 0.02 -19.20 -17.80
C SER A 45 -1.26 -19.84 -18.34
N GLN A 46 -1.52 -21.09 -17.94
CA GLN A 46 -2.81 -21.75 -18.22
C GLN A 46 -3.98 -21.11 -17.46
N ASN A 47 -3.70 -20.21 -16.52
CA ASN A 47 -4.68 -19.44 -15.78
C ASN A 47 -4.81 -18.01 -16.36
N GLU A 48 -5.19 -17.91 -17.63
CA GLU A 48 -5.44 -16.63 -18.32
C GLU A 48 -4.24 -15.66 -18.29
N ASP A 49 -3.01 -16.21 -18.38
CA ASP A 49 -1.76 -15.46 -18.23
C ASP A 49 -1.65 -14.64 -16.93
N CYS A 50 -2.32 -15.13 -15.89
CA CYS A 50 -2.20 -14.64 -14.53
C CYS A 50 -1.39 -15.62 -13.68
N ILE A 51 -0.44 -15.10 -12.92
CA ILE A 51 0.41 -15.88 -12.02
C ILE A 51 0.45 -15.19 -10.65
N ALA A 52 0.05 -15.91 -9.61
CA ALA A 52 0.15 -15.45 -8.22
C ALA A 52 1.01 -16.40 -7.40
N PHE A 53 1.82 -15.88 -6.48
CA PHE A 53 2.59 -16.68 -5.51
C PHE A 53 2.96 -15.84 -4.29
N ALA A 54 3.20 -16.51 -3.16
CA ALA A 54 3.72 -15.87 -1.97
C ALA A 54 5.25 -15.81 -1.98
N VAL A 55 5.80 -14.73 -1.43
CA VAL A 55 7.24 -14.52 -1.26
C VAL A 55 7.53 -13.86 0.08
N ASP A 56 8.69 -14.17 0.64
CA ASP A 56 9.21 -13.46 1.80
C ASP A 56 9.74 -12.07 1.39
N ILE A 57 9.19 -11.02 1.99
CA ILE A 57 9.48 -9.62 1.69
C ILE A 57 10.94 -9.30 1.99
N SER A 58 11.54 -9.87 3.04
CA SER A 58 12.93 -9.59 3.41
C SER A 58 13.91 -10.16 2.38
N LEU A 59 13.64 -11.37 1.88
CA LEU A 59 14.43 -11.99 0.82
C LEU A 59 14.27 -11.25 -0.51
N LEU A 60 13.05 -10.86 -0.85
CA LEU A 60 12.77 -10.07 -2.04
C LEU A 60 13.48 -8.71 -1.99
N GLN A 61 13.37 -7.99 -0.86
CA GLN A 61 14.01 -6.68 -0.68
C GLN A 61 15.54 -6.80 -0.75
N CYS A 62 16.12 -7.85 -0.16
CA CYS A 62 17.55 -8.12 -0.27
C CYS A 62 17.98 -8.31 -1.73
N ALA A 63 17.23 -9.09 -2.50
CA ALA A 63 17.52 -9.33 -3.92
C ALA A 63 17.43 -8.08 -4.79
N VAL A 64 16.41 -7.26 -4.58
CA VAL A 64 16.25 -5.98 -5.28
C VAL A 64 17.40 -5.03 -4.92
N ARG A 65 17.75 -4.89 -3.64
CA ARG A 65 18.84 -4.00 -3.19
C ARG A 65 20.19 -4.42 -3.75
N SER A 66 20.50 -5.72 -3.73
CA SER A 66 21.74 -6.27 -4.29
C SER A 66 21.88 -5.96 -5.79
N SER A 67 20.77 -6.10 -6.52
CA SER A 67 20.70 -5.79 -7.95
C SER A 67 20.92 -4.29 -8.23
N VAL A 68 20.31 -3.39 -7.44
CA VAL A 68 20.48 -1.94 -7.60
C VAL A 68 21.92 -1.50 -7.34
N SER A 69 22.55 -2.00 -6.26
CA SER A 69 23.95 -1.67 -5.97
C SER A 69 24.86 -2.04 -7.14
N SER A 70 24.67 -3.24 -7.70
CA SER A 70 25.44 -3.74 -8.84
C SER A 70 25.25 -2.92 -10.13
N CYS A 71 24.05 -2.36 -10.34
CA CYS A 71 23.80 -1.47 -11.49
C CYS A 71 24.43 -0.07 -11.32
N SER A 72 24.49 0.45 -10.09
CA SER A 72 24.95 1.81 -9.79
C SER A 72 26.46 2.03 -9.94
N GLU A 73 27.28 1.01 -9.66
CA GLU A 73 28.76 1.10 -9.71
C GLU A 73 29.33 1.28 -11.12
N ILE A 74 28.54 1.07 -12.17
CA ILE A 74 29.01 0.97 -13.57
C ILE A 74 28.41 2.09 -14.46
N GLY A 75 27.60 2.99 -13.89
CA GLY A 75 26.86 4.03 -14.61
C GLY A 75 27.68 5.19 -15.21
N ALA A 76 29.02 5.18 -15.11
CA ALA A 76 29.86 6.25 -15.66
C ALA A 76 30.13 6.14 -17.18
N ALA A 77 29.74 5.03 -17.82
CA ALA A 77 30.01 4.82 -19.25
C ALA A 77 28.83 4.16 -19.97
N GLY A 78 27.83 4.96 -20.34
CA GLY A 78 26.99 4.88 -21.57
C GLY A 78 26.53 3.53 -22.15
N SER A 79 26.57 2.41 -21.43
CA SER A 79 26.31 1.08 -21.99
C SER A 79 24.96 0.55 -21.52
N ALA A 80 24.10 0.20 -22.49
CA ALA A 80 22.83 -0.49 -22.34
C ALA A 80 22.94 -1.92 -21.74
N ALA A 81 24.08 -2.29 -21.15
CA ALA A 81 24.43 -3.66 -20.77
C ALA A 81 23.98 -4.07 -19.36
N ASN A 82 23.61 -3.14 -18.49
CA ASN A 82 23.28 -3.45 -17.09
C ASN A 82 21.77 -3.51 -16.84
N ARG A 83 21.09 -4.44 -17.53
CA ARG A 83 19.66 -4.64 -17.36
C ARG A 83 19.40 -5.74 -16.34
N LEU A 84 18.70 -5.39 -15.26
CA LEU A 84 18.17 -6.37 -14.32
C LEU A 84 17.13 -7.23 -15.05
N GLN A 85 17.34 -8.54 -15.04
CA GLN A 85 16.39 -9.51 -15.55
C GLN A 85 15.76 -10.29 -14.38
N ILE A 86 14.43 -10.36 -14.38
CA ILE A 86 13.67 -11.13 -13.37
C ILE A 86 13.00 -12.31 -14.09
N LYS A 87 13.21 -13.53 -13.58
CA LYS A 87 12.68 -14.76 -14.17
C LYS A 87 12.02 -15.62 -13.13
N LEU A 88 10.87 -16.19 -13.48
CA LEU A 88 10.28 -17.29 -12.75
C LEU A 88 10.93 -18.60 -13.23
N VAL A 89 11.62 -19.32 -12.34
CA VAL A 89 12.34 -20.54 -12.69
C VAL A 89 12.00 -21.67 -11.71
N LYS A 90 12.08 -22.90 -12.20
CA LYS A 90 11.97 -24.11 -11.37
C LYS A 90 13.34 -24.76 -11.32
N LYS A 91 13.94 -24.85 -10.13
CA LYS A 91 15.29 -25.39 -9.91
C LYS A 91 15.22 -26.59 -8.97
N LEU A 92 16.15 -27.54 -9.12
CA LEU A 92 16.36 -28.64 -8.19
C LEU A 92 17.57 -28.30 -7.32
N PRO A 93 17.39 -27.84 -6.06
CA PRO A 93 18.53 -27.51 -5.22
C PRO A 93 19.37 -28.73 -4.88
N PRO A 94 20.67 -28.55 -4.60
CA PRO A 94 21.51 -29.62 -4.07
C PRO A 94 20.86 -30.22 -2.81
N ASN A 95 20.84 -31.55 -2.72
CA ASN A 95 20.23 -32.32 -1.62
C ASN A 95 18.70 -32.30 -1.53
N CYS A 96 18.00 -31.77 -2.54
CA CYS A 96 16.54 -31.90 -2.66
C CYS A 96 16.17 -32.95 -3.71
N THR A 97 15.10 -33.70 -3.46
CA THR A 97 14.50 -34.63 -4.44
C THR A 97 13.40 -33.98 -5.27
N GLN A 98 12.90 -32.82 -4.85
CA GLN A 98 11.82 -32.10 -5.50
C GLN A 98 12.28 -30.74 -6.00
N ALA A 99 11.98 -30.44 -7.26
CA ALA A 99 12.27 -29.14 -7.85
C ALA A 99 11.31 -28.06 -7.30
N MET A 100 11.89 -26.95 -6.86
CA MET A 100 11.21 -25.83 -6.20
C MET A 100 11.20 -24.58 -7.09
N PRO A 101 10.16 -23.73 -6.96
CA PRO A 101 10.06 -22.49 -7.73
C PRO A 101 10.86 -21.36 -7.06
N PHE A 102 11.49 -20.53 -7.89
CA PHE A 102 12.25 -19.35 -7.48
C PHE A 102 11.93 -18.17 -8.39
N LEU A 103 11.95 -16.98 -7.80
CA LEU A 103 12.04 -15.71 -8.52
C LEU A 103 13.52 -15.31 -8.59
N THR A 104 14.13 -15.48 -9.75
CA THR A 104 15.55 -15.22 -9.98
C THR A 104 15.76 -13.79 -10.45
N PHE A 105 16.66 -13.08 -9.78
CA PHE A 105 17.18 -11.77 -10.16
C PHE A 105 18.57 -11.97 -10.77
N GLU A 106 18.74 -11.60 -12.03
CA GLU A 106 19.98 -11.74 -12.79
C GLU A 106 20.42 -10.36 -13.27
N THR A 107 21.59 -9.91 -12.82
CA THR A 107 22.24 -8.69 -13.30
C THR A 107 23.56 -9.06 -13.95
N LYS A 108 23.71 -8.74 -15.24
CA LYS A 108 24.94 -8.97 -15.98
C LYS A 108 25.80 -7.71 -15.95
N GLY A 109 26.99 -7.83 -15.38
CA GLY A 109 28.05 -6.83 -15.51
C GLY A 109 29.03 -7.21 -16.62
N TYR A 110 30.03 -6.35 -16.83
CA TYR A 110 31.01 -6.49 -17.93
C TYR A 110 31.84 -7.79 -17.88
N LYS A 111 32.10 -8.35 -16.68
CA LYS A 111 32.91 -9.58 -16.49
C LYS A 111 32.30 -10.59 -15.51
N SER A 112 31.13 -10.30 -14.94
CA SER A 112 30.51 -11.10 -13.88
C SER A 112 28.99 -10.99 -13.98
N ALA A 113 28.28 -12.01 -13.52
CA ALA A 113 26.83 -11.97 -13.37
C ALA A 113 26.47 -12.23 -11.91
N VAL A 114 25.65 -11.36 -11.34
CA VAL A 114 25.04 -11.57 -10.02
C VAL A 114 23.71 -12.25 -10.24
N ILE A 115 23.58 -13.47 -9.72
CA ILE A 115 22.34 -14.26 -9.79
C ILE A 115 21.88 -14.49 -8.35
N GLN A 116 20.67 -14.04 -8.04
CA GLN A 116 20.06 -14.24 -6.74
C GLN A 116 18.72 -14.93 -6.90
N ASP A 117 18.59 -16.10 -6.28
CA ASP A 117 17.36 -16.89 -6.28
C ASP A 117 16.56 -16.61 -5.03
N VAL A 118 15.38 -16.02 -5.18
CA VAL A 118 14.43 -15.82 -4.09
C VAL A 118 13.43 -16.99 -4.09
N PRO A 119 13.41 -17.83 -3.05
CA PRO A 119 12.42 -18.89 -2.93
C PRO A 119 11.00 -18.30 -2.89
N ILE A 120 10.07 -18.92 -3.60
CA ILE A 120 8.67 -18.53 -3.60
C ILE A 120 7.78 -19.74 -3.28
N SER A 121 6.52 -19.50 -2.95
CA SER A 121 5.55 -20.59 -2.86
C SER A 121 5.34 -21.23 -4.23
N LYS A 122 4.69 -22.40 -4.23
CA LYS A 122 4.06 -22.88 -5.46
C LYS A 122 3.10 -21.80 -5.99
N PRO A 123 3.05 -21.57 -7.32
CA PRO A 123 2.03 -20.70 -7.89
C PRO A 123 0.65 -21.15 -7.43
N LEU A 124 -0.21 -20.17 -7.12
CA LEU A 124 -1.57 -20.42 -6.65
C LEU A 124 -2.36 -21.18 -7.72
N SER A 125 -3.23 -22.07 -7.25
CA SER A 125 -4.19 -22.75 -8.13
C SER A 125 -5.21 -21.76 -8.70
N ARG A 126 -5.94 -22.16 -9.75
CA ARG A 126 -7.01 -21.32 -10.36
C ARG A 126 -8.05 -20.87 -9.33
N ALA A 127 -8.47 -21.76 -8.43
CA ALA A 127 -9.44 -21.43 -7.39
C ALA A 127 -8.90 -20.39 -6.41
N GLN A 128 -7.66 -20.56 -5.94
CA GLN A 128 -7.00 -19.60 -5.04
C GLN A 128 -6.71 -18.27 -5.73
N GLY A 129 -6.36 -18.30 -7.02
CA GLY A 129 -6.19 -17.10 -7.83
C GLY A 129 -7.48 -16.31 -7.98
N LEU A 130 -8.62 -17.00 -8.18
CA LEU A 130 -9.93 -16.38 -8.24
C LEU A 130 -10.33 -15.76 -6.89
N GLU A 131 -10.09 -16.45 -5.79
CA GLU A 131 -10.33 -15.91 -4.44
C GLU A 131 -9.51 -14.63 -4.20
N LEU A 132 -8.23 -14.65 -4.56
CA LEU A 132 -7.34 -13.49 -4.45
C LEU A 132 -7.79 -12.33 -5.35
N GLN A 133 -8.26 -12.61 -6.57
CA GLN A 133 -8.80 -11.60 -7.48
C GLN A 133 -10.06 -10.96 -6.90
N THR A 134 -11.02 -11.75 -6.41
CA THR A 134 -12.24 -11.22 -5.78
C THR A 134 -11.91 -10.35 -4.58
N ALA A 135 -10.97 -10.77 -3.73
CA ALA A 135 -10.51 -9.97 -2.59
C ALA A 135 -9.84 -8.65 -3.04
N LEU A 136 -9.08 -8.69 -4.14
CA LEU A 136 -8.47 -7.50 -4.73
C LEU A 136 -9.53 -6.54 -5.26
N ASP A 137 -10.53 -7.04 -5.99
CA ASP A 137 -11.61 -6.22 -6.56
C ASP A 137 -12.38 -5.51 -5.43
N MET A 138 -12.70 -6.22 -4.35
CA MET A 138 -13.35 -5.64 -3.16
C MET A 138 -12.47 -4.59 -2.46
N ALA A 139 -11.15 -4.81 -2.39
CA ALA A 139 -10.23 -3.88 -1.74
C ALA A 139 -9.97 -2.61 -2.56
N GLN A 140 -10.33 -2.59 -3.85
CA GLN A 140 -10.14 -1.46 -4.76
C GLN A 140 -11.35 -0.53 -4.85
N ASP A 141 -12.45 -0.83 -4.16
CA ASP A 141 -13.60 0.06 -4.07
C ASP A 141 -13.18 1.40 -3.44
N ILE A 142 -13.35 2.47 -4.22
CA ILE A 142 -12.95 3.82 -3.82
C ILE A 142 -14.03 4.39 -2.88
N PRO A 143 -13.65 4.88 -1.68
CA PRO A 143 -14.58 5.58 -0.80
C PRO A 143 -15.29 6.75 -1.48
N PRO A 144 -16.57 7.01 -1.17
CA PRO A 144 -17.33 8.10 -1.77
C PRO A 144 -16.77 9.48 -1.42
N ILE A 145 -16.07 9.60 -0.29
CA ILE A 145 -15.41 10.81 0.19
C ILE A 145 -13.93 10.51 0.40
N LEU A 146 -13.08 11.24 -0.30
CA LEU A 146 -11.64 11.23 -0.10
C LEU A 146 -11.16 12.64 0.26
N VAL A 147 -10.41 12.76 1.34
CA VAL A 147 -9.72 14.01 1.70
C VAL A 147 -8.22 13.88 1.47
N GLN A 148 -7.65 14.85 0.77
CA GLN A 148 -6.21 14.91 0.55
C GLN A 148 -5.52 15.60 1.72
N VAL A 149 -4.52 14.95 2.31
CA VAL A 149 -3.72 15.50 3.41
C VAL A 149 -2.39 16.04 2.87
N PRO A 150 -2.16 17.37 2.84
CA PRO A 150 -0.95 17.96 2.28
C PRO A 150 0.27 17.84 3.22
N ASP A 151 0.06 17.99 4.53
CA ASP A 151 1.14 17.83 5.53
C ASP A 151 1.08 16.43 6.16
N PHE A 152 1.57 15.45 5.39
CA PHE A 152 1.64 14.06 5.82
C PHE A 152 2.52 13.87 7.07
N ASN A 153 3.57 14.69 7.24
CA ASN A 153 4.49 14.58 8.38
C ASN A 153 3.81 15.01 9.68
N GLN A 154 3.01 16.09 9.64
CA GLN A 154 2.25 16.53 10.81
C GLN A 154 1.26 15.46 11.27
N LEU A 155 0.55 14.83 10.34
CA LEU A 155 -0.36 13.72 10.63
C LEU A 155 0.39 12.53 11.24
N GLN A 156 1.49 12.10 10.62
CA GLN A 156 2.30 10.99 11.12
C GLN A 156 2.81 11.25 12.55
N ASN A 157 3.39 12.43 12.79
CA ASN A 157 3.87 12.83 14.12
C ASN A 157 2.76 12.85 15.16
N PHE A 158 1.54 13.29 14.80
CA PHE A 158 0.40 13.24 15.70
C PHE A 158 0.04 11.80 16.06
N VAL A 159 -0.13 10.92 15.07
CA VAL A 159 -0.48 9.51 15.29
C VAL A 159 0.60 8.77 16.08
N ASP A 160 1.87 9.09 15.88
CA ASP A 160 2.97 8.51 16.64
C ASP A 160 2.91 8.89 18.13
N ARG A 161 2.57 10.14 18.46
CA ARG A 161 2.34 10.55 19.85
C ARG A 161 1.11 9.86 20.46
N MET A 162 0.06 9.68 19.66
CA MET A 162 -1.18 9.04 20.09
C MET A 162 -1.00 7.58 20.53
N LYS A 163 0.02 6.87 20.04
CA LYS A 163 0.34 5.49 20.46
C LYS A 163 0.55 5.34 21.97
N HIS A 164 0.99 6.39 22.63
CA HIS A 164 1.25 6.38 24.07
C HIS A 164 0.01 6.72 24.91
N VAL A 165 -1.09 7.14 24.27
CA VAL A 165 -2.31 7.59 24.93
C VAL A 165 -3.37 6.49 24.97
N GLY A 166 -3.54 5.74 23.88
CA GLY A 166 -4.51 4.66 23.80
C GLY A 166 -4.34 3.78 22.57
N ASP A 167 -5.09 2.68 22.52
CA ASP A 167 -4.97 1.68 21.46
C ASP A 167 -5.89 1.94 20.26
N LEU A 168 -6.98 2.67 20.47
CA LEU A 168 -8.04 2.92 19.48
C LEU A 168 -8.12 4.41 19.15
N LEU A 169 -8.17 4.72 17.85
CA LEU A 169 -8.33 6.05 17.29
C LEU A 169 -9.66 6.13 16.57
N ASN A 170 -10.50 7.08 16.94
CA ASN A 170 -11.64 7.47 16.13
C ASN A 170 -11.16 8.40 15.02
N VAL A 171 -11.50 8.08 13.77
CA VAL A 171 -11.22 8.88 12.60
C VAL A 171 -12.54 9.27 11.95
N SER A 172 -12.78 10.56 11.77
CA SER A 172 -13.96 11.10 11.10
C SER A 172 -13.56 11.93 9.88
N ILE A 173 -14.27 11.76 8.77
CA ILE A 173 -14.04 12.47 7.51
C ILE A 173 -15.34 13.10 7.05
N CYS A 174 -15.31 14.41 6.80
CA CYS A 174 -16.48 15.19 6.39
C CYS A 174 -16.44 15.52 4.89
N LYS A 175 -17.63 15.63 4.27
CA LYS A 175 -17.82 16.02 2.85
C LYS A 175 -17.31 17.43 2.51
N TYR A 176 -17.02 18.26 3.49
CA TYR A 176 -16.49 19.62 3.30
C TYR A 176 -15.00 19.76 3.64
N GLY A 177 -14.29 18.65 3.86
CA GLY A 177 -12.81 18.64 3.93
C GLY A 177 -12.24 18.78 5.34
N ASP A 178 -12.96 18.30 6.34
CA ASP A 178 -12.44 18.19 7.71
C ASP A 178 -12.10 16.72 8.01
N LEU A 179 -10.86 16.47 8.45
CA LEU A 179 -10.38 15.20 8.97
C LEU A 179 -10.14 15.35 10.47
N HIS A 180 -10.87 14.59 11.27
CA HIS A 180 -10.78 14.61 12.73
C HIS A 180 -10.23 13.28 13.23
N LEU A 181 -9.22 13.35 14.10
CA LEU A 181 -8.63 12.17 14.75
C LEU A 181 -8.74 12.36 16.26
N GLN A 182 -9.29 11.38 16.97
CA GLN A 182 -9.57 11.48 18.40
C GLN A 182 -9.30 10.16 19.13
N ILE A 183 -8.58 10.25 20.25
CA ILE A 183 -8.48 9.18 21.24
C ILE A 183 -9.26 9.63 22.47
N SER A 184 -10.12 8.74 22.96
CA SER A 184 -10.83 8.90 24.22
C SER A 184 -10.46 7.75 25.15
N THR A 185 -9.92 8.10 26.32
CA THR A 185 -9.69 7.19 27.43
C THR A 185 -10.65 7.53 28.58
N THR A 186 -10.57 6.81 29.69
CA THR A 186 -11.38 7.10 30.88
C THR A 186 -11.07 8.46 31.51
N LEU A 187 -9.86 9.00 31.31
CA LEU A 187 -9.39 10.21 31.98
C LEU A 187 -9.30 11.42 31.05
N ILE A 188 -8.95 11.20 29.78
CA ILE A 188 -8.69 12.29 28.84
C ILE A 188 -9.26 11.99 27.46
N THR A 189 -9.61 13.06 26.76
CA THR A 189 -9.88 13.04 25.33
C THR A 189 -8.88 13.95 24.64
N LEU A 190 -8.17 13.40 23.66
CA LEU A 190 -7.14 14.11 22.90
C LEU A 190 -7.41 13.94 21.41
N GLY A 191 -7.37 15.02 20.66
CA GLY A 191 -7.63 14.97 19.23
C GLY A 191 -6.95 16.06 18.44
N ALA A 192 -6.98 15.90 17.12
CA ALA A 192 -6.53 16.89 16.15
C ALA A 192 -7.55 17.00 15.03
N GLU A 193 -7.68 18.21 14.49
CA GLU A 193 -8.54 18.52 13.36
C GLU A 193 -7.70 19.13 12.24
N PHE A 194 -7.79 18.55 11.06
CA PHE A 194 -7.20 19.07 9.83
C PHE A 194 -8.34 19.58 8.97
N ARG A 195 -8.38 20.90 8.77
CA ARG A 195 -9.52 21.57 8.12
C ARG A 195 -9.19 22.02 6.71
N LYS A 196 -10.25 22.26 5.94
CA LYS A 196 -10.17 22.82 4.57
C LYS A 196 -9.28 21.96 3.65
N LEU A 197 -9.27 20.66 3.86
CA LEU A 197 -8.61 19.69 3.00
C LEU A 197 -9.33 19.61 1.66
N LEU A 198 -8.58 19.27 0.61
CA LEU A 198 -9.18 19.04 -0.70
C LEU A 198 -10.04 17.77 -0.65
N VAL A 199 -11.31 17.90 -1.02
CA VAL A 199 -12.26 16.77 -1.11
C VAL A 199 -12.35 16.30 -2.55
N SER A 200 -12.20 15.00 -2.76
CA SER A 200 -12.49 14.28 -4.00
C SER A 200 -13.69 13.36 -3.78
N GLY A 201 -14.59 13.28 -4.77
CA GLY A 201 -15.86 12.56 -4.65
C GLY A 201 -17.01 13.44 -4.14
N GLU A 202 -17.83 12.91 -3.23
CA GLU A 202 -18.97 13.63 -2.66
C GLU A 202 -18.52 14.83 -1.83
N LYS A 203 -19.00 16.02 -2.20
CA LYS A 203 -18.63 17.28 -1.57
C LYS A 203 -19.85 18.12 -1.20
N THR A 204 -19.82 18.74 -0.03
CA THR A 204 -20.84 19.70 0.42
C THR A 204 -20.18 20.97 0.95
N VAL A 205 -21.00 21.98 1.27
CA VAL A 205 -20.54 23.22 1.92
C VAL A 205 -20.69 23.08 3.42
N ALA A 206 -19.65 23.46 4.17
CA ALA A 206 -19.69 23.45 5.63
C ALA A 206 -20.79 24.42 6.14
N PRO A 207 -21.69 23.96 7.03
CA PRO A 207 -22.72 24.80 7.64
C PRO A 207 -22.11 25.97 8.41
N SER A 208 -22.64 27.18 8.20
CA SER A 208 -22.15 28.41 8.86
C SER A 208 -22.29 28.36 10.39
N GLU A 209 -23.34 27.68 10.88
CA GLU A 209 -23.65 27.52 12.30
C GLU A 209 -22.56 26.77 13.08
N ASP A 210 -21.76 25.96 12.40
CA ASP A 210 -20.78 25.08 13.03
C ASP A 210 -19.37 25.71 13.13
N GLN A 211 -19.17 26.91 12.55
CA GLN A 211 -17.86 27.56 12.48
C GLN A 211 -17.22 27.84 13.84
N ASN A 212 -18.04 28.19 14.84
CA ASN A 212 -17.57 28.59 16.18
C ASN A 212 -17.61 27.46 17.22
N LEU A 213 -17.96 26.23 16.81
CA LEU A 213 -18.06 25.10 17.73
C LEU A 213 -16.69 24.45 17.99
N SER A 214 -16.64 23.53 18.96
CA SER A 214 -15.47 22.65 19.12
C SER A 214 -15.37 21.67 17.95
N ALA A 215 -14.16 21.17 17.65
CA ALA A 215 -13.95 20.16 16.61
C ALA A 215 -14.78 18.89 16.85
N GLN A 216 -14.89 18.47 18.12
CA GLN A 216 -15.70 17.33 18.51
C GLN A 216 -17.18 17.56 18.20
N THR A 217 -17.74 18.68 18.66
CA THR A 217 -19.17 19.00 18.41
C THR A 217 -19.46 19.13 16.92
N ARG A 218 -18.53 19.69 16.13
CA ARG A 218 -18.64 19.72 14.67
C ARG A 218 -18.71 18.32 14.07
N SER A 219 -17.78 17.45 14.45
CA SER A 219 -17.74 16.08 13.94
C SER A 219 -19.02 15.33 14.28
N GLU A 220 -19.51 15.44 15.51
CA GLU A 220 -20.75 14.78 15.95
C GLU A 220 -21.98 15.25 15.15
N ARG A 221 -22.11 16.56 14.92
CA ARG A 221 -23.19 17.12 14.09
C ARG A 221 -23.09 16.73 12.64
N ALA A 222 -21.87 16.68 12.09
CA ALA A 222 -21.65 16.26 10.71
C ALA A 222 -22.05 14.80 10.51
N ILE A 223 -21.71 13.93 11.46
CA ILE A 223 -22.10 12.51 11.44
C ILE A 223 -23.62 12.39 11.53
N SER A 224 -24.28 13.11 12.45
CA SER A 224 -25.73 13.02 12.62
C SER A 224 -26.53 13.53 11.41
N ARG A 225 -25.97 14.48 10.65
CA ARG A 225 -26.53 14.98 9.38
C ARG A 225 -26.24 14.06 8.19
N GLY A 226 -25.35 13.08 8.33
CA GLY A 226 -24.88 12.25 7.21
C GLY A 226 -23.85 12.96 6.30
N ASP A 227 -23.30 14.08 6.75
CA ASP A 227 -22.25 14.84 6.06
C ASP A 227 -20.84 14.36 6.41
N ALA A 228 -20.72 13.43 7.35
CA ALA A 228 -19.46 12.81 7.73
C ALA A 228 -19.60 11.31 8.01
N GLN A 229 -18.51 10.60 7.79
CA GLN A 229 -18.35 9.20 8.17
C GLN A 229 -17.31 9.09 9.28
N SER A 230 -17.42 8.06 10.10
CA SER A 230 -16.50 7.80 11.21
C SER A 230 -16.20 6.31 11.29
N VAL A 231 -14.95 6.00 11.66
CA VAL A 231 -14.45 4.63 11.85
C VAL A 231 -13.47 4.60 13.01
N GLN A 232 -13.49 3.52 13.78
CA GLN A 232 -12.51 3.27 14.83
C GLN A 232 -11.42 2.34 14.31
N VAL A 233 -10.15 2.74 14.47
CA VAL A 233 -8.99 1.96 14.01
C VAL A 233 -7.97 1.78 15.12
N SER A 234 -7.19 0.70 15.05
CA SER A 234 -6.03 0.55 15.94
C SER A 234 -4.97 1.60 15.62
N VAL A 235 -4.53 2.35 16.64
CA VAL A 235 -3.46 3.35 16.53
C VAL A 235 -2.16 2.71 16.03
N LYS A 236 -1.88 1.48 16.49
CA LYS A 236 -0.72 0.70 16.07
C LYS A 236 -0.78 0.36 14.58
N HIS A 237 -1.94 -0.02 14.07
CA HIS A 237 -2.13 -0.33 12.66
C HIS A 237 -2.04 0.93 11.81
N PHE A 238 -2.75 1.98 12.22
CA PHE A 238 -2.76 3.23 11.47
C PHE A 238 -1.37 3.87 11.39
N SER A 239 -0.63 3.93 12.50
CA SER A 239 0.74 4.42 12.41
C SER A 239 1.63 3.59 11.47
N LYS A 240 1.52 2.26 11.52
CA LYS A 240 2.29 1.38 10.63
C LYS A 240 1.95 1.61 9.15
N SER A 241 0.71 1.97 8.80
CA SER A 241 0.34 2.28 7.42
C SER A 241 0.90 3.63 6.95
N LEU A 242 1.14 4.57 7.86
CA LEU A 242 1.74 5.87 7.56
C LEU A 242 3.27 5.81 7.38
N GLN A 243 3.92 4.68 7.66
CA GLN A 243 5.37 4.54 7.59
C GLN A 243 5.88 4.33 6.15
N CYS A 244 6.12 5.43 5.43
CA CYS A 244 6.66 5.42 4.07
C CYS A 244 8.21 5.58 4.08
N TYR A 245 8.94 4.58 4.56
CA TYR A 245 10.39 4.68 4.84
C TYR A 245 11.29 4.90 3.61
N LEU A 246 10.91 4.38 2.45
CA LEU A 246 11.78 4.34 1.26
C LEU A 246 11.42 5.37 0.19
N ALA A 247 10.20 5.91 0.23
CA ALA A 247 9.72 6.92 -0.70
C ALA A 247 8.61 7.73 -0.04
N LYS A 248 8.65 9.05 -0.19
CA LYS A 248 7.56 9.93 0.24
C LYS A 248 6.48 9.93 -0.85
N PRO A 249 5.19 9.72 -0.51
CA PRO A 249 4.12 9.88 -1.48
C PRO A 249 3.97 11.33 -1.90
N ASP A 250 3.61 11.56 -3.17
CA ASP A 250 3.30 12.90 -3.68
C ASP A 250 1.96 13.40 -3.17
N CYS A 251 0.98 12.49 -3.07
CA CYS A 251 -0.34 12.74 -2.50
C CYS A 251 -0.75 11.58 -1.58
N ALA A 252 -1.42 11.91 -0.48
CA ALA A 252 -2.06 10.94 0.39
C ALA A 252 -3.55 11.31 0.54
N PHE A 253 -4.42 10.35 0.24
CA PHE A 253 -5.87 10.49 0.39
C PHE A 253 -6.38 9.55 1.47
N PHE A 254 -7.36 10.03 2.22
CA PHE A 254 -8.01 9.27 3.30
C PHE A 254 -9.50 9.24 3.02
N GLY A 255 -10.09 8.07 3.14
CA GLY A 255 -11.53 7.86 2.98
C GLY A 255 -12.01 6.75 3.89
N ILE A 256 -13.31 6.70 4.13
CA ILE A 256 -13.93 5.65 4.92
C ILE A 256 -14.76 4.80 3.99
N ALA A 257 -14.51 3.49 3.99
CA ALA A 257 -15.27 2.55 3.17
C ALA A 257 -16.77 2.62 3.52
N PRO A 258 -17.67 2.24 2.60
CA PRO A 258 -19.10 2.22 2.86
C PRO A 258 -19.43 1.52 4.19
N GLN A 259 -20.45 2.05 4.88
CA GLN A 259 -20.90 1.57 6.20
C GLN A 259 -19.85 1.69 7.33
N GLY A 260 -18.74 2.40 7.13
CA GLY A 260 -17.73 2.57 8.17
C GLY A 260 -16.89 1.31 8.41
N ALA A 261 -16.80 0.41 7.43
CA ALA A 261 -16.15 -0.89 7.58
C ALA A 261 -14.62 -0.77 7.84
N CYS A 262 -13.94 0.16 7.18
CA CYS A 262 -12.51 0.39 7.37
C CYS A 262 -12.10 1.81 6.96
N LEU A 263 -10.89 2.20 7.38
CA LEU A 263 -10.21 3.40 6.90
C LEU A 263 -9.35 3.03 5.69
N THR A 264 -9.64 3.63 4.54
CA THR A 264 -8.85 3.49 3.32
C THR A 264 -7.85 4.63 3.23
N VAL A 265 -6.58 4.29 3.01
CA VAL A 265 -5.49 5.25 2.80
C VAL A 265 -4.87 4.98 1.43
N ILE A 266 -4.88 5.97 0.55
CA ILE A 266 -4.37 5.88 -0.82
C ILE A 266 -3.13 6.74 -0.93
N PHE A 267 -2.00 6.11 -1.25
CA PHE A 267 -0.74 6.78 -1.53
C PHE A 267 -0.51 6.84 -3.04
N GLN A 268 -0.36 8.04 -3.58
CA GLN A 268 -0.02 8.24 -4.98
C GLN A 268 1.45 8.62 -5.10
N PHE A 269 2.18 7.88 -5.93
CA PHE A 269 3.57 8.13 -6.27
C PHE A 269 3.67 8.42 -7.77
N PHE A 270 4.22 9.57 -8.13
CA PHE A 270 4.51 9.91 -9.51
C PHE A 270 5.94 9.50 -9.84
N ILE A 271 6.12 8.96 -11.05
CA ILE A 271 7.45 8.63 -11.55
C ILE A 271 8.11 9.96 -11.97
N PRO A 272 9.30 10.30 -11.46
CA PRO A 272 10.01 11.50 -11.89
C PRO A 272 10.20 11.51 -13.41
N GLY A 273 9.81 12.62 -14.07
CA GLY A 273 9.94 12.78 -15.53
C GLY A 273 8.74 12.38 -16.37
N THR A 274 7.63 11.95 -15.78
CA THR A 274 6.39 11.61 -16.51
C THR A 274 5.27 12.66 -16.38
N ARG A 275 5.62 13.94 -16.17
CA ARG A 275 4.70 15.09 -16.13
C ARG A 275 4.94 16.03 -17.29
#